data_AF-A0A536J5T8-F1
#
_entry.id   AF-A0A536J5T8-F1
#
_cell.length_a   1.000
_cell.length_b   1.000
_cell.length_c   1.000
_cell.angle_alpha   90.00
_cell.angle_beta   90.00
_cell.angle_gamma   90.00
#
_symmetry.space_group_name_H-M   'P 1'
#
loop_
_entity.id
_entity.type
_entity.pdbx_description
1 polymer ?
#
loop_
_entity_poly.entity_id
_entity_poly.type
_entity_poly.pdbx_seq_one_letter_code
_entity_poly.pdbx_strand_id
1 'polypeptide(L)'
;MKTIDRRDFLKMAGAGSVVVVAGVAMPVAGYFGWTNKDILRFRAVAGMPKAPLPEYASYVIEGQVDLHARTGQLAKSIHAGAPDAMSGVVFPGTARTVRVTDVQQSGNHVLITGELGEQSNLLPGESPNFRIRVDRSTGLAHADFLGSEVVMRLDK
;
A
#
# COMPACT_ATOMS: atom_id res chain seq x y z
N MET A 1 26.98 -12.63 -11.24
CA MET A 1 25.69 -11.89 -11.19
C MET A 1 25.28 -11.56 -12.61
N LYS A 2 24.12 -12.03 -13.08
CA LYS A 2 23.62 -11.73 -14.43
C LYS A 2 22.67 -10.54 -14.35
N THR A 3 23.08 -9.44 -14.95
CA THR A 3 22.25 -8.24 -15.16
C THR A 3 21.12 -8.60 -16.11
N ILE A 4 19.88 -8.48 -15.65
CA ILE A 4 18.70 -8.71 -16.49
C ILE A 4 18.56 -7.54 -17.45
N ASP A 5 18.59 -7.85 -18.73
CA ASP A 5 18.57 -6.88 -19.82
C ASP A 5 17.15 -6.35 -20.07
N ARG A 6 17.05 -5.10 -20.53
CA ARG A 6 15.77 -4.40 -20.72
C ARG A 6 14.82 -5.12 -21.68
N ARG A 7 15.39 -5.89 -22.61
CA ARG A 7 14.65 -6.74 -23.57
C ARG A 7 14.08 -8.02 -22.96
N ASP A 8 14.73 -8.59 -21.95
CA ASP A 8 14.21 -9.78 -21.27
C ASP A 8 13.10 -9.41 -20.28
N PHE A 9 13.17 -8.21 -19.70
CA PHE A 9 12.08 -7.66 -18.89
C PHE A 9 10.80 -7.46 -19.70
N LEU A 10 10.91 -6.93 -20.92
CA LEU A 10 9.78 -6.76 -21.85
C LEU A 10 9.21 -8.08 -22.34
N LYS A 11 10.04 -9.13 -22.49
CA LYS A 11 9.56 -10.49 -22.81
C LYS A 11 8.80 -11.13 -21.64
N MET A 12 9.20 -10.88 -20.39
CA MET A 12 8.43 -11.31 -19.22
C MET A 12 7.11 -10.54 -19.06
N ALA A 13 7.07 -9.27 -19.44
CA ALA A 13 5.86 -8.45 -19.40
C ALA A 13 4.82 -8.81 -20.48
N GLY A 14 5.21 -9.56 -21.53
CA GLY A 14 4.33 -9.98 -22.62
C GLY A 14 3.75 -11.40 -22.48
N ALA A 15 4.15 -12.16 -21.47
CA ALA A 15 3.62 -13.50 -21.20
C ALA A 15 2.53 -13.41 -20.12
N GLY A 16 1.28 -13.33 -20.58
CA GLY A 16 0.12 -13.46 -19.70
C GLY A 16 0.11 -14.82 -19.01
N SER A 17 0.47 -14.83 -17.73
CA SER A 17 0.13 -15.90 -16.80
C SER A 17 -0.39 -15.24 -15.53
N VAL A 18 -1.71 -15.19 -15.46
CA VAL A 18 -2.47 -14.87 -14.26
C VAL A 18 -2.14 -15.94 -13.23
N VAL A 19 -1.09 -15.73 -12.44
CA VAL A 19 -0.94 -16.44 -11.18
C VAL A 19 -1.82 -15.69 -10.18
N VAL A 20 -3.08 -16.13 -10.09
CA VAL A 20 -3.93 -15.83 -8.93
C VAL A 20 -3.24 -16.48 -7.75
N VAL A 21 -2.33 -15.74 -7.11
CA VAL A 21 -1.93 -16.05 -5.74
C VAL A 21 -3.19 -15.80 -4.93
N ALA A 22 -3.82 -16.88 -4.50
CA ALA A 22 -4.98 -16.87 -3.63
C ALA A 22 -4.69 -15.94 -2.43
N GLY A 23 -5.29 -14.75 -2.44
CA GLY A 23 -5.14 -13.77 -1.36
C GLY A 23 -5.07 -12.30 -1.78
N VAL A 24 -4.69 -11.98 -3.03
CA VAL A 24 -4.59 -10.56 -3.47
C VAL A 24 -5.31 -10.36 -4.79
N ALA A 25 -6.64 -10.44 -4.75
CA ALA A 25 -7.48 -9.99 -5.84
C ALA A 25 -8.36 -8.84 -5.33
N MET A 26 -7.83 -7.63 -5.32
CA MET A 26 -8.66 -6.43 -5.42
C MET A 26 -7.95 -5.38 -6.28
N PRO A 27 -8.19 -5.33 -7.60
CA PRO A 27 -7.98 -4.11 -8.35
C PRO A 27 -9.13 -3.18 -7.98
N VAL A 28 -8.89 -2.24 -7.08
CA VAL A 28 -9.85 -1.15 -6.83
C VAL A 28 -9.33 0.08 -7.56
N ALA A 29 -9.71 0.20 -8.83
CA ALA A 29 -9.73 1.50 -9.46
C ALA A 29 -10.63 2.41 -8.62
N GLY A 30 -10.05 3.49 -8.10
CA GLY A 30 -10.65 4.66 -7.43
C GLY A 30 -11.92 4.41 -6.62
N TYR A 31 -11.84 4.45 -5.29
CA TYR A 31 -13.00 4.79 -4.46
C TYR A 31 -12.55 5.13 -3.05
N PHE A 32 -12.36 6.43 -2.76
CA PHE A 32 -12.56 6.91 -1.40
C PHE A 32 -14.06 7.05 -1.19
N GLY A 33 -14.67 6.00 -0.66
CA GLY A 33 -16.10 5.94 -0.44
C GLY A 33 -16.42 5.27 0.89
N TRP A 34 -17.24 5.94 1.69
CA TRP A 34 -17.93 5.32 2.81
C TRP A 34 -18.97 4.34 2.29
N THR A 35 -18.72 3.04 2.45
CA THR A 35 -19.74 2.02 2.30
C THR A 35 -20.32 1.72 3.69
N ASN A 36 -21.28 2.54 4.14
CA ASN A 36 -21.82 2.62 5.52
C ASN A 36 -20.95 3.40 6.50
N LYS A 37 -21.59 4.04 7.50
CA LYS A 37 -20.96 4.99 8.45
C LYS A 37 -19.78 4.43 9.24
N ASP A 38 -19.69 3.11 9.29
CA ASP A 38 -18.74 2.37 10.09
C ASP A 38 -17.59 1.78 9.27
N ILE A 39 -17.61 1.88 7.93
CA ILE A 39 -16.55 1.32 7.08
C ILE A 39 -15.77 2.44 6.41
N LEU A 40 -14.47 2.47 6.69
CA LEU A 40 -13.50 3.31 5.99
C LEU A 40 -12.77 2.47 4.95
N ARG A 41 -13.05 2.74 3.68
CA ARG A 41 -12.24 2.27 2.55
C ARG A 41 -11.39 3.43 2.04
N PHE A 42 -10.10 3.19 1.84
CA PHE A 42 -9.20 4.22 1.33
C PHE A 42 -8.08 3.61 0.50
N ARG A 43 -7.50 4.47 -0.33
CA ARG A 43 -6.26 4.23 -1.06
C ARG A 43 -5.39 5.47 -0.89
N ALA A 44 -4.19 5.27 -0.37
CA ALA A 44 -3.21 6.31 -0.14
C ALA A 44 -2.01 6.05 -1.06
N VAL A 45 -1.55 7.08 -1.75
CA VAL A 45 -0.46 6.99 -2.74
C VAL A 45 0.59 8.06 -2.46
N ALA A 46 1.86 7.68 -2.50
CA ALA A 46 2.99 8.61 -2.47
C ALA A 46 4.02 8.24 -3.54
N GLY A 47 4.68 9.24 -4.12
CA GLY A 47 5.90 9.01 -4.89
C GLY A 47 7.04 8.63 -3.92
N MET A 48 7.93 7.73 -4.34
CA MET A 48 9.03 7.32 -3.49
C MET A 48 10.05 8.46 -3.27
N PRO A 49 10.52 8.67 -2.02
CA PRO A 49 11.65 9.54 -1.77
C PRO A 49 12.94 8.94 -2.36
N LYS A 50 13.88 9.80 -2.77
CA LYS A 50 15.12 9.42 -3.47
C LYS A 50 15.96 8.39 -2.69
N ALA A 51 16.28 7.28 -3.36
CA ALA A 51 17.16 6.17 -2.95
C ALA A 51 16.74 5.41 -1.66
N PRO A 52 16.86 4.06 -1.62
CA PRO A 52 17.48 3.15 -2.59
C PRO A 52 16.55 2.66 -3.71
N LEU A 53 15.29 3.10 -3.74
CA LEU A 53 14.32 2.68 -4.74
C LEU A 53 14.26 3.63 -5.95
N PRO A 54 13.83 3.15 -7.13
CA PRO A 54 13.77 3.97 -8.34
C PRO A 54 12.90 5.21 -8.14
N GLU A 55 13.33 6.36 -8.67
CA GLU A 55 12.55 7.61 -8.66
C GLU A 55 11.17 7.46 -9.34
N TYR A 56 11.01 6.42 -10.16
CA TYR A 56 9.78 6.03 -10.83
C TYR A 56 9.09 4.88 -10.11
N ALA A 57 8.84 5.04 -8.81
CA ALA A 57 8.05 4.11 -8.04
C ALA A 57 7.07 4.87 -7.14
N SER A 58 5.93 4.23 -6.91
CA SER A 58 4.86 4.76 -6.07
C SER A 58 4.58 3.78 -4.93
N TYR A 59 4.50 4.32 -3.74
CA TYR A 59 4.07 3.61 -2.54
C TYR A 59 2.56 3.68 -2.43
N VAL A 60 1.91 2.52 -2.33
CA VAL A 60 0.44 2.43 -2.22
C VAL A 60 0.09 1.67 -0.94
N ILE A 61 -0.83 2.25 -0.17
CA ILE A 61 -1.52 1.57 0.92
C ILE A 61 -3.01 1.64 0.64
N GLU A 62 -3.67 0.50 0.55
CA GLU A 62 -5.09 0.44 0.25
C GLU A 62 -5.79 -0.63 1.08
N GLY A 63 -7.09 -0.44 1.32
CA GLY A 63 -7.89 -1.47 1.96
C GLY A 63 -9.11 -0.90 2.65
N GLN A 64 -9.60 -1.69 3.61
CA GLN A 64 -10.85 -1.43 4.29
C GLN A 64 -10.71 -1.73 5.78
N VAL A 65 -11.21 -0.81 6.59
CA VAL A 65 -11.32 -0.97 8.04
C VAL A 65 -12.74 -0.71 8.50
N ASP A 66 -13.20 -1.51 9.44
CA ASP A 66 -14.42 -1.30 10.20
C ASP A 66 -14.06 -0.49 11.46
N LEU A 67 -14.58 0.73 11.52
CA LEU A 67 -14.36 1.70 12.59
C LEU A 67 -15.07 1.29 13.89
N HIS A 68 -16.17 0.54 13.79
CA HIS A 68 -16.93 0.06 14.94
C HIS A 68 -16.28 -1.20 15.52
N ALA A 69 -15.97 -2.19 14.68
CA ALA A 69 -15.29 -3.43 15.07
C ALA A 69 -13.78 -3.24 15.31
N ARG A 70 -13.22 -2.08 14.95
CA ARG A 70 -11.79 -1.72 15.06
C ARG A 70 -10.84 -2.71 14.40
N THR A 71 -11.30 -3.35 13.34
CA THR A 71 -10.56 -4.40 12.63
C THR A 71 -10.69 -4.19 11.12
N GLY A 72 -9.88 -4.89 10.34
CA GLY A 72 -9.83 -4.70 8.90
C GLY A 72 -8.61 -5.35 8.27
N GLN A 73 -8.49 -5.15 6.97
CA GLN A 73 -7.36 -5.62 6.19
C GLN A 73 -6.87 -4.51 5.28
N LEU A 74 -5.56 -4.32 5.24
CA LEU A 74 -4.89 -3.42 4.32
C LEU A 74 -3.87 -4.20 3.49
N ALA A 75 -3.57 -3.66 2.32
CA ALA A 75 -2.46 -4.07 1.49
C ALA A 75 -1.50 -2.89 1.35
N LYS A 76 -0.21 -3.22 1.35
CA LYS A 76 0.89 -2.29 1.13
C LYS A 76 1.70 -2.81 -0.07
N SER A 77 2.00 -1.95 -1.03
CA SER A 77 2.74 -2.35 -2.24
C SER A 77 3.55 -1.20 -2.81
N ILE A 78 4.55 -1.56 -3.62
CA ILE A 78 5.33 -0.61 -4.40
C ILE A 78 5.02 -0.87 -5.87
N HIS A 79 4.57 0.15 -6.58
CA HIS A 79 4.21 0.09 -8.00
C HIS A 79 5.27 0.80 -8.84
N ALA A 80 5.54 0.30 -10.04
CA ALA A 80 6.36 1.01 -11.01
C ALA A 80 5.60 2.20 -11.61
N GLY A 81 6.26 3.34 -11.76
CA GLY A 81 5.67 4.58 -12.28
C GLY A 81 5.42 5.64 -11.21
N ALA A 82 5.18 6.87 -11.65
CA ALA A 82 4.80 7.99 -10.80
C ALA A 82 3.35 7.84 -10.30
N PRO A 83 2.95 8.51 -9.20
CA PRO A 83 1.60 8.37 -8.63
C PRO A 83 0.46 8.58 -9.64
N ASP A 84 0.61 9.54 -10.56
CA ASP A 84 -0.40 9.87 -11.58
C ASP A 84 -0.38 8.92 -12.79
N ALA A 85 0.63 8.06 -12.91
CA ALA A 85 0.86 7.16 -14.04
C ALA A 85 1.45 5.82 -13.59
N MET A 86 0.88 5.24 -12.53
CA MET A 86 1.31 3.94 -12.00
C MET A 86 0.99 2.82 -12.99
N SER A 87 1.95 1.93 -13.19
CA SER A 87 1.76 0.66 -13.88
C SER A 87 1.09 -0.36 -12.95
N GLY A 88 0.40 -1.34 -13.54
CA GLY A 88 -0.08 -2.53 -12.82
C GLY A 88 1.06 -3.44 -12.32
N VAL A 89 2.31 -3.13 -12.66
CA VAL A 89 3.49 -3.88 -12.21
C VAL A 89 3.85 -3.49 -10.78
N VAL A 90 3.68 -4.44 -9.86
CA VAL A 90 4.13 -4.37 -8.47
C VAL A 90 5.56 -4.89 -8.37
N PHE A 91 6.42 -4.23 -7.61
CA PHE A 91 7.78 -4.72 -7.36
C PHE A 91 7.75 -6.04 -6.57
N PRO A 92 8.36 -7.12 -7.09
CA PRO A 92 8.34 -8.42 -6.41
C PRO A 92 8.88 -8.34 -4.98
N GLY A 93 8.23 -9.03 -4.04
CA GLY A 93 8.62 -9.07 -2.63
C GLY A 93 8.27 -7.83 -1.80
N THR A 94 7.61 -6.84 -2.39
CA THR A 94 7.22 -5.59 -1.70
C THR A 94 5.75 -5.55 -1.28
N ALA A 95 4.93 -6.44 -1.84
CA ALA A 95 3.53 -6.57 -1.48
C ALA A 95 3.39 -7.22 -0.10
N ARG A 96 2.65 -6.57 0.79
CA ARG A 96 2.34 -7.05 2.15
C ARG A 96 0.85 -6.94 2.41
N THR A 97 0.32 -7.93 3.11
CA THR A 97 -0.97 -7.81 3.78
C THR A 97 -0.75 -7.34 5.21
N VAL A 98 -1.63 -6.46 5.67
CA VAL A 98 -1.67 -5.96 7.05
C VAL A 98 -2.99 -6.39 7.67
N ARG A 99 -2.90 -7.07 8.82
CA ARG A 99 -4.04 -7.31 9.68
C ARG A 99 -4.19 -6.14 10.64
N VAL A 100 -5.31 -5.44 10.57
CA VAL A 100 -5.58 -4.33 11.49
C VAL A 100 -5.96 -4.88 12.86
N THR A 101 -5.29 -4.36 13.89
CA THR A 101 -5.45 -4.77 15.29
C THR A 101 -6.18 -3.74 16.13
N ASP A 102 -6.12 -2.46 15.76
CA ASP A 102 -6.89 -1.40 16.41
C ASP A 102 -7.12 -0.23 15.44
N VAL A 103 -8.21 0.50 15.70
CA VAL A 103 -8.59 1.71 14.96
C VAL A 103 -9.09 2.74 15.96
N GLN A 104 -8.49 3.92 15.94
CA GLN A 104 -8.86 5.04 16.80
C GLN A 104 -9.31 6.21 15.94
N GLN A 105 -10.50 6.74 16.22
CA GLN A 105 -11.04 7.90 15.53
C GLN A 105 -11.10 9.11 16.47
N SER A 106 -10.59 10.24 16.00
CA SER A 106 -10.69 11.54 16.67
C SER A 106 -11.06 12.61 15.65
N GLY A 107 -12.35 12.95 15.58
CA GLY A 107 -12.88 13.86 14.57
C GLY A 107 -12.61 13.36 13.14
N ASN A 108 -11.83 14.14 12.37
CA ASN A 108 -11.43 13.83 11.00
C ASN A 108 -10.18 12.95 10.90
N HIS A 109 -9.54 12.63 12.03
CA HIS A 109 -8.35 11.80 12.07
C HIS A 109 -8.70 10.36 12.41
N VAL A 110 -8.04 9.43 11.71
CA VAL A 110 -8.12 8.01 11.97
C VAL A 110 -6.70 7.47 12.11
N LEU A 111 -6.39 6.93 13.27
CA LEU A 111 -5.18 6.16 13.50
C LEU A 111 -5.52 4.68 13.32
N ILE A 112 -4.86 4.03 12.38
CA ILE A 112 -5.00 2.58 12.16
C ILE A 112 -3.67 1.94 12.54
N THR A 113 -3.74 0.92 13.40
CA THR A 113 -2.59 0.10 13.76
C THR A 113 -2.84 -1.36 13.40
N GLY A 114 -1.78 -2.07 13.05
CA GLY A 114 -1.87 -3.45 12.64
C GLY A 114 -0.54 -4.14 12.66
N GLU A 115 -0.53 -5.35 12.13
CA GLU A 115 0.65 -6.20 12.01
C GLU A 115 0.75 -6.73 10.58
N LEU A 116 1.96 -6.84 10.06
CA LEU A 116 2.22 -7.50 8.78
C LEU A 116 1.85 -8.98 8.90
N GLY A 117 1.14 -9.50 7.90
CA GLY A 117 0.74 -10.91 7.87
C GLY A 117 1.91 -11.87 7.69
N GLU A 118 2.95 -11.47 6.96
CA GLU A 118 4.19 -12.23 6.79
C GLU A 118 5.35 -11.47 7.42
N GLN A 119 5.87 -11.98 8.55
CA GLN A 119 6.94 -11.35 9.33
C GLN A 119 8.31 -12.03 9.11
N SER A 120 8.36 -13.17 8.43
CA SER A 120 9.62 -13.93 8.26
C SER A 120 10.53 -13.33 7.19
N ASN A 121 9.98 -12.49 6.31
CA ASN A 121 10.66 -11.94 5.14
C ASN A 121 10.63 -10.41 5.10
N LEU A 122 10.83 -9.74 6.24
CA LEU A 122 10.86 -8.27 6.31
C LEU A 122 12.01 -7.69 5.48
N LEU A 123 11.73 -6.57 4.80
CA LEU A 123 12.78 -5.79 4.15
C LEU A 123 13.66 -5.09 5.20
N PRO A 124 14.93 -4.76 4.87
CA PRO A 124 15.75 -3.95 5.75
C PRO A 124 15.05 -2.62 6.11
N GLY A 125 14.89 -2.36 7.41
CA GLY A 125 14.16 -1.18 7.92
C GLY A 125 12.64 -1.33 7.99
N GLU A 126 12.07 -2.44 7.52
CA GLU A 126 10.63 -2.72 7.63
C GLU A 126 10.27 -3.17 9.05
N SER A 127 9.24 -2.56 9.63
CA SER A 127 8.70 -2.96 10.92
C SER A 127 7.61 -4.04 10.76
N PRO A 128 7.52 -5.05 11.65
CA PRO A 128 6.37 -5.95 11.69
C PRO A 128 5.09 -5.23 12.13
N ASN A 129 5.24 -4.10 12.83
CA ASN A 129 4.13 -3.27 13.29
C ASN A 129 3.79 -2.22 12.22
N PHE A 130 2.51 -2.12 11.91
CA PHE A 130 1.97 -1.16 10.96
C PHE A 130 1.27 -0.02 11.70
N ARG A 131 1.48 1.20 11.19
CA ARG A 131 0.76 2.39 11.63
C ARG A 131 0.54 3.33 10.45
N ILE A 132 -0.69 3.83 10.32
CA ILE A 132 -1.04 4.91 9.40
C ILE A 132 -1.98 5.89 10.10
N ARG A 133 -1.74 7.19 9.89
CA ARG A 133 -2.62 8.28 10.32
C ARG A 133 -3.28 8.87 9.10
N VAL A 134 -4.60 8.75 9.01
CA VAL A 134 -5.41 9.28 7.92
C VAL A 134 -6.09 10.56 8.39
N ASP A 135 -5.85 11.68 7.71
CA ASP A 135 -6.58 12.93 7.89
C ASP A 135 -7.58 13.10 6.74
N ARG A 136 -8.86 12.93 7.08
CA ARG A 136 -9.97 13.03 6.13
C ARG A 136 -10.23 14.45 5.65
N SER A 137 -9.80 15.46 6.39
CA SER A 137 -10.06 16.86 6.05
C SER A 137 -9.11 17.39 4.97
N THR A 138 -7.85 16.99 5.05
CA THR A 138 -6.80 17.38 4.08
C THR A 138 -6.67 16.39 2.94
N GLY A 139 -7.20 15.17 3.09
CA GLY A 139 -7.02 14.11 2.09
C GLY A 139 -5.60 13.56 2.10
N LEU A 140 -4.94 13.57 3.26
CA LEU A 140 -3.57 13.11 3.45
C LEU A 140 -3.51 11.92 4.41
N ALA A 141 -2.49 11.08 4.23
CA ALA A 141 -2.14 10.05 5.19
C ALA A 141 -0.65 10.07 5.49
N HIS A 142 -0.28 9.72 6.71
CA HIS A 142 1.09 9.59 7.17
C HIS A 142 1.34 8.14 7.54
N ALA A 143 2.32 7.51 6.91
CA ALA A 143 2.66 6.11 7.14
C ALA A 143 4.18 5.95 7.29
N ASP A 144 4.59 4.81 7.85
CA ASP A 144 5.98 4.39 7.79
C ASP A 144 6.29 3.73 6.44
N PHE A 145 7.47 4.05 5.91
CA PHE A 145 8.10 3.38 4.81
C PHE A 145 9.57 3.09 5.16
N LEU A 146 9.86 1.84 5.51
CA LEU A 146 11.20 1.36 5.86
C LEU A 146 11.89 2.23 6.93
N GLY A 147 11.15 2.63 7.96
CA GLY A 147 11.65 3.47 9.06
C GLY A 147 11.62 4.97 8.78
N SER A 148 11.12 5.40 7.62
CA SER A 148 10.93 6.81 7.28
C SER A 148 9.47 7.16 7.20
N GLU A 149 9.07 8.29 7.80
CA GLU A 149 7.70 8.78 7.65
C GLU A 149 7.50 9.35 6.24
N VAL A 150 6.42 8.92 5.59
CA VAL A 150 6.01 9.38 4.26
C VAL A 150 4.60 9.98 4.31
N VAL A 151 4.45 11.11 3.62
CA VAL A 151 3.15 11.76 3.41
C VAL A 151 2.57 11.26 2.10
N MET A 152 1.34 10.76 2.18
CA MET A 152 0.62 10.12 1.08
C MET A 152 -0.66 10.90 0.80
N ARG A 153 -1.05 10.99 -0.47
CA ARG A 153 -2.33 11.56 -0.88
C ARG A 153 -3.38 10.48 -0.89
N LEU A 154 -4.57 10.77 -0.37
CA LEU A 154 -5.72 9.89 -0.52
C LEU A 154 -6.27 10.05 -1.94
N ASP A 155 -6.34 8.95 -2.69
CA ASP A 155 -7.06 8.90 -3.96
C ASP A 155 -8.53 9.18 -3.69
N LYS A 156 -9.17 10.02 -4.49
CA LYS A 156 -10.60 10.33 -4.39
C LYS A 156 -11.41 9.31 -5.18
#